data_AF-A0A5C4XAB3-F1
#
_entry.id   AF-A0A5C4XAB3-F1
#
_cell.length_a   1.000
_cell.length_b   1.000
_cell.length_c   1.000
_cell.angle_alpha   90.00
_cell.angle_beta   90.00
_cell.angle_gamma   90.00
#
_symmetry.space_group_name_H-M   'P 1'
#
loop_
_entity.id
_entity.type
_entity.pdbx_description
1 polymer ?
#
loop_
_entity_poly.entity_id
_entity_poly.type
_entity_poly.pdbx_seq_one_letter_code
_entity_poly.pdbx_strand_id
1 'polypeptide(L)'
;MPSTMEELERIAVQLFEAKRLAAYDDVAHVRLAFLLLDNAAEISLMRTARAGLVWAEKYRDLAESLGAAEDLDEEGKALQLDLISQAISRKRQDKIESNFKDLVTYALGASGLDLPEEYGACAKALHRFRNAAYHRDHLHPDILQATNSIYFFLCCTFLLHEKWVMSEIGIIPSGVREILGEDTPQGTGPKSTGSVQMLTRAVAEHLLKDLNLDVQEVASALSRHLLGRLTALEADLQKIESETFPGLGRDFILRVLQQLPEDRRAAESEPPANFLTRQLPVTSGTLTSWRTRAESLQRTDEVLKALRAFADVEEPLTTLEKPVARFIDEIDMEVQREVDRRLGK
;
A
#
# COMPACT_ATOMS: atom_id res chain seq x y z
N MET A 1 4.78 -8.25 26.29
CA MET A 1 4.36 -8.36 24.88
C MET A 1 3.18 -9.32 24.81
N PRO A 2 2.19 -9.09 23.95
CA PRO A 2 1.10 -10.06 23.75
C PRO A 2 1.65 -11.42 23.31
N SER A 3 0.98 -12.50 23.68
CA SER A 3 1.32 -13.86 23.23
C SER A 3 1.07 -14.00 21.71
N THR A 4 1.68 -15.00 21.07
CA THR A 4 1.46 -15.22 19.63
C THR A 4 0.01 -15.65 19.36
N MET A 5 -0.64 -16.30 20.33
CA MET A 5 -2.08 -16.60 20.30
C MET A 5 -2.97 -15.34 20.32
N GLU A 6 -2.64 -14.35 21.15
CA GLU A 6 -3.39 -13.08 21.19
C GLU A 6 -3.22 -12.28 19.88
N GLU A 7 -2.02 -12.28 19.31
CA GLU A 7 -1.77 -11.64 18.01
C GLU A 7 -2.59 -12.33 16.90
N LEU A 8 -2.65 -13.66 16.88
CA LEU A 8 -3.50 -14.41 15.96
C LEU A 8 -4.98 -14.06 16.14
N GLU A 9 -5.50 -14.04 17.36
CA GLU A 9 -6.90 -13.67 17.61
C GLU A 9 -7.21 -12.27 17.09
N ARG A 10 -6.33 -11.29 17.36
CA ARG A 10 -6.51 -9.92 16.87
C ARG A 10 -6.54 -9.85 15.35
N ILE A 11 -5.69 -10.60 14.66
CA ILE A 11 -5.69 -10.63 13.19
C ILE A 11 -6.98 -11.30 12.69
N ALA A 12 -7.31 -12.48 13.23
CA ALA A 12 -8.48 -13.26 12.80
C ALA A 12 -9.78 -12.45 12.94
N VAL A 13 -9.97 -11.81 14.10
CA VAL A 13 -11.14 -10.96 14.36
C VAL A 13 -11.19 -9.76 13.42
N GLN A 14 -10.06 -9.09 13.17
CA GLN A 14 -10.03 -7.96 12.24
C GLN A 14 -10.37 -8.36 10.81
N LEU A 15 -9.86 -9.50 10.33
CA LEU A 15 -10.19 -9.99 9.00
C LEU A 15 -11.67 -10.39 8.91
N PHE A 16 -12.17 -11.10 9.91
CA PHE A 16 -13.58 -11.49 9.96
C PHE A 16 -14.52 -10.28 9.97
N GLU A 17 -14.21 -9.28 10.79
CA GLU A 17 -14.96 -8.03 10.85
C GLU A 17 -14.83 -7.20 9.58
N ALA A 18 -13.64 -7.12 8.98
CA ALA A 18 -13.45 -6.46 7.70
C ALA A 18 -14.30 -7.08 6.60
N LYS A 19 -14.37 -8.43 6.53
CA LYS A 19 -15.24 -9.14 5.60
C LYS A 19 -16.71 -8.80 5.83
N ARG A 20 -17.17 -8.77 7.09
CA ARG A 20 -18.55 -8.39 7.44
C ARG A 20 -18.85 -6.95 7.04
N LEU A 21 -17.95 -6.01 7.34
CA LEU A 21 -18.10 -4.58 7.03
C LEU A 21 -18.07 -4.31 5.52
N ALA A 22 -17.24 -5.04 4.76
CA ALA A 22 -17.19 -4.93 3.31
C ALA A 22 -18.44 -5.47 2.59
N ALA A 23 -19.32 -6.20 3.29
CA ALA A 23 -20.60 -6.66 2.74
C ALA A 23 -21.71 -5.60 2.80
N TYR A 24 -21.50 -4.50 3.52
CA TYR A 24 -22.43 -3.37 3.54
C TYR A 24 -22.29 -2.53 2.26
N ASP A 25 -23.41 -2.05 1.72
CA ASP A 25 -23.46 -1.22 0.51
C ASP A 25 -23.30 0.29 0.81
N ASP A 26 -22.39 0.62 1.73
CA ASP A 26 -22.08 2.02 2.03
C ASP A 26 -20.59 2.26 2.27
N VAL A 27 -20.19 3.46 1.86
CA VAL A 27 -18.78 3.88 1.87
C VAL A 27 -18.19 3.88 3.29
N ALA A 28 -18.98 4.14 4.33
CA ALA A 28 -18.45 4.27 5.69
C ALA A 28 -18.02 2.91 6.25
N HIS A 29 -18.84 1.87 6.11
CA HIS A 29 -18.47 0.52 6.57
C HIS A 29 -17.32 -0.05 5.74
N VAL A 30 -17.34 0.17 4.43
CA VAL A 30 -16.27 -0.29 3.53
C VAL A 30 -14.94 0.44 3.84
N ARG A 31 -14.97 1.72 4.25
CA ARG A 31 -13.80 2.45 4.79
C ARG A 31 -13.25 1.81 6.07
N LEU A 32 -14.13 1.47 7.01
CA LEU A 32 -13.74 0.83 8.27
C LEU A 32 -13.12 -0.55 8.00
N ALA A 33 -13.68 -1.32 7.07
CA ALA A 33 -13.08 -2.57 6.62
C ALA A 33 -11.63 -2.37 6.16
N PHE A 34 -11.37 -1.34 5.34
CA PHE A 34 -10.02 -1.08 4.81
C PHE A 34 -9.02 -0.72 5.91
N LEU A 35 -9.45 -0.02 6.97
CA LEU A 35 -8.61 0.27 8.14
C LEU A 35 -8.26 -1.00 8.92
N LEU A 36 -9.23 -1.89 9.13
CA LEU A 36 -9.00 -3.18 9.79
C LEU A 36 -8.06 -4.05 8.96
N LEU A 37 -8.22 -4.08 7.63
CA LEU A 37 -7.34 -4.82 6.72
C LEU A 37 -5.91 -4.33 6.78
N ASP A 38 -5.71 -3.01 6.79
CA ASP A 38 -4.37 -2.43 6.83
C ASP A 38 -3.65 -2.73 8.14
N ASN A 39 -4.36 -2.62 9.27
CA ASN A 39 -3.80 -2.99 10.57
C ASN A 39 -3.56 -4.51 10.68
N ALA A 40 -4.46 -5.34 10.13
CA ALA A 40 -4.26 -6.78 10.07
C ALA A 40 -3.03 -7.16 9.22
N ALA A 41 -2.80 -6.47 8.09
CA ALA A 41 -1.61 -6.65 7.26
C ALA A 41 -0.34 -6.29 8.02
N GLU A 42 -0.33 -5.13 8.70
CA GLU A 42 0.81 -4.67 9.49
C GLU A 42 1.17 -5.65 10.61
N ILE A 43 0.17 -6.09 11.39
CA ILE A 43 0.39 -7.06 12.47
C ILE A 43 0.87 -8.40 11.91
N SER A 44 0.31 -8.89 10.80
CA SER A 44 0.71 -10.17 10.20
C SER A 44 2.16 -10.12 9.70
N LEU A 45 2.52 -9.06 8.97
CA LEU A 45 3.88 -8.88 8.45
C LEU A 45 4.89 -8.64 9.59
N MET A 46 4.50 -7.90 10.63
CA MET A 46 5.35 -7.67 11.82
C MET A 46 5.57 -8.96 12.59
N ARG A 47 4.53 -9.77 12.76
CA ARG A 47 4.61 -11.08 13.42
C ARG A 47 5.57 -12.01 12.68
N THR A 48 5.55 -12.00 11.34
CA THR A 48 6.52 -12.75 10.52
C THR A 48 7.94 -12.17 10.63
N ALA A 49 8.08 -10.85 10.53
CA ALA A 49 9.36 -10.16 10.60
C ALA A 49 10.06 -10.34 11.95
N ARG A 50 9.30 -10.40 13.06
CA ARG A 50 9.82 -10.42 14.42
C ARG A 50 10.77 -11.59 14.67
N ALA A 51 10.47 -12.78 14.14
CA ALA A 51 11.36 -13.93 14.28
C ALA A 51 12.74 -13.63 13.69
N GLY A 52 12.79 -13.05 12.49
CA GLY A 52 14.04 -12.62 11.85
C GLY A 52 14.75 -11.49 12.60
N LEU A 53 14.00 -10.49 13.07
CA LEU A 53 14.57 -9.34 13.80
C LEU A 53 15.20 -9.75 15.13
N VAL A 54 14.57 -10.66 15.89
CA VAL A 54 15.13 -11.18 17.15
C VAL A 54 16.46 -11.89 16.92
N TRP A 55 16.59 -12.69 15.85
CA TRP A 55 17.86 -13.32 15.51
C TRP A 55 18.90 -12.33 15.02
N ALA A 56 18.51 -11.35 14.20
CA ALA A 56 19.41 -10.29 13.74
C ALA A 56 19.97 -9.45 14.90
N GLU A 57 19.16 -9.18 15.93
CA GLU A 57 19.59 -8.57 17.19
C GLU A 57 20.58 -9.46 17.94
N LYS A 58 20.28 -10.75 18.12
CA LYS A 58 21.21 -11.69 18.77
C LYS A 58 22.55 -11.76 18.04
N TYR A 59 22.56 -11.81 16.71
CA TYR A 59 23.80 -11.84 15.92
C TYR A 59 24.62 -10.58 16.11
N ARG A 60 23.97 -9.41 16.16
CA ARG A 60 24.62 -8.14 16.48
C ARG A 60 25.26 -8.16 17.87
N ASP A 61 24.49 -8.53 18.89
CA ASP A 61 24.96 -8.51 20.28
C ASP A 61 26.11 -9.53 20.51
N LEU A 62 26.06 -10.68 19.82
CA LEU A 62 27.16 -11.66 19.79
C LEU A 62 28.40 -11.12 19.07
N ALA A 63 28.23 -10.46 17.93
CA ALA A 63 29.34 -9.85 17.19
C ALA A 63 30.03 -8.72 17.97
N GLU A 64 29.24 -7.91 18.69
CA GLU A 64 29.75 -6.88 19.61
C GLU A 64 30.51 -7.51 20.77
N SER A 65 29.97 -8.58 21.36
CA SER A 65 30.62 -9.29 22.48
C SER A 65 31.94 -9.95 22.06
N LEU A 66 31.98 -10.57 20.88
CA LEU A 66 33.22 -11.14 20.32
C LEU A 66 34.24 -10.03 20.03
N GLY A 67 33.82 -8.92 19.43
CA GLY A 67 34.71 -7.80 19.11
C GLY A 67 35.32 -7.09 20.31
N ALA A 68 34.72 -7.25 21.48
CA ALA A 68 35.24 -6.74 22.74
C ALA A 68 36.28 -7.67 23.40
N ALA A 69 36.48 -8.89 22.89
CA ALA A 69 37.49 -9.81 23.41
C ALA A 69 38.90 -9.40 22.96
N GLU A 70 39.85 -9.35 23.89
CA GLU A 70 41.20 -8.82 23.64
C GLU A 70 42.06 -9.71 22.71
N ASP A 71 41.82 -11.02 22.70
CA ASP A 71 42.64 -12.02 21.96
C ASP A 71 41.76 -12.97 21.11
N LEU A 72 41.08 -12.43 20.09
CA LEU A 72 40.41 -13.26 19.08
C LEU A 72 41.44 -13.93 18.15
N ASP A 73 41.37 -15.26 18.05
CA ASP A 73 42.07 -16.02 17.01
C ASP A 73 41.40 -15.83 15.63
N GLU A 74 42.02 -16.39 14.58
CA GLU A 74 41.51 -16.23 13.19
C GLU A 74 40.11 -16.86 13.01
N GLU A 75 39.79 -17.93 13.75
CA GLU A 75 38.45 -18.52 13.75
C GLU A 75 37.42 -17.59 14.41
N GLY A 76 37.77 -16.97 15.55
CA GLY A 76 36.93 -15.98 16.22
C GLY A 76 36.67 -14.74 15.37
N LYS A 77 37.68 -14.24 14.63
CA LYS A 77 37.50 -13.13 13.68
C LYS A 77 36.60 -13.51 12.51
N ALA A 78 36.75 -14.72 11.97
CA ALA A 78 35.90 -15.22 10.89
C ALA A 78 34.43 -15.36 11.35
N LEU A 79 34.20 -15.91 12.54
CA LEU A 79 32.88 -16.01 13.14
C LEU A 79 32.26 -14.63 13.39
N GLN A 80 33.04 -13.66 13.89
CA GLN A 80 32.57 -12.30 14.08
C GLN A 80 32.09 -11.67 12.76
N LEU A 81 32.86 -11.83 11.69
CA LEU A 81 32.50 -11.30 10.37
C LEU A 81 31.21 -11.95 9.82
N ASP A 82 31.06 -13.26 10.00
CA ASP A 82 29.84 -13.99 9.64
C ASP A 82 28.62 -13.45 10.41
N LEU A 83 28.73 -13.28 11.73
CA LEU A 83 27.66 -12.71 12.57
C LEU A 83 27.30 -11.28 12.15
N ILE A 84 28.29 -10.44 11.82
CA ILE A 84 28.04 -9.08 11.30
C ILE A 84 27.25 -9.13 9.98
N SER A 85 27.55 -10.10 9.12
CA SER A 85 26.87 -10.24 7.82
C SER A 85 25.39 -10.61 7.97
N GLN A 86 25.03 -11.29 9.06
CA GLN A 86 23.65 -11.71 9.38
C GLN A 86 22.92 -10.70 10.27
N ALA A 87 23.65 -9.78 10.91
CA ALA A 87 23.10 -8.74 11.77
C ALA A 87 22.40 -7.62 10.98
N ILE A 88 21.43 -6.98 11.63
CA ILE A 88 20.77 -5.77 11.13
C ILE A 88 21.11 -4.62 12.07
N SER A 89 21.47 -3.46 11.51
CA SER A 89 21.76 -2.28 12.30
C SER A 89 20.50 -1.79 13.03
N ARG A 90 20.65 -1.23 14.24
CA ARG A 90 19.51 -0.69 15.03
C ARG A 90 18.67 0.30 14.21
N LYS A 91 19.32 1.22 13.49
CA LYS A 91 18.64 2.17 12.60
C LYS A 91 17.78 1.48 11.53
N ARG A 92 18.23 0.35 10.97
CA ARG A 92 17.46 -0.41 9.99
C ARG A 92 16.32 -1.18 10.66
N GLN A 93 16.53 -1.73 11.85
CA GLN A 93 15.48 -2.34 12.66
C GLN A 93 14.37 -1.33 13.00
N ASP A 94 14.73 -0.16 13.54
CA ASP A 94 13.78 0.93 13.85
C ASP A 94 12.98 1.33 12.60
N LYS A 95 13.63 1.36 11.43
CA LYS A 95 12.98 1.68 10.16
C LYS A 95 12.00 0.58 9.73
N ILE A 96 12.36 -0.69 9.89
CA ILE A 96 11.46 -1.83 9.61
C ILE A 96 10.24 -1.77 10.55
N GLU A 97 10.44 -1.43 11.82
CA GLU A 97 9.38 -1.36 12.82
C GLU A 97 8.44 -0.16 12.64
N SER A 98 8.96 0.98 12.18
CA SER A 98 8.19 2.23 12.03
C SER A 98 7.65 2.50 10.63
N ASN A 99 8.14 1.80 9.59
CA ASN A 99 7.77 2.05 8.20
C ASN A 99 7.22 0.80 7.52
N PHE A 100 5.94 0.85 7.13
CA PHE A 100 5.25 -0.24 6.45
C PHE A 100 5.96 -0.73 5.17
N LYS A 101 6.57 0.16 4.38
CA LYS A 101 7.27 -0.24 3.13
C LYS A 101 8.52 -1.04 3.44
N ASP A 102 9.29 -0.63 4.44
CA ASP A 102 10.48 -1.36 4.91
C ASP A 102 10.07 -2.70 5.55
N LEU A 103 8.98 -2.71 6.32
CA LEU A 103 8.37 -3.93 6.87
C LEU A 103 8.01 -4.95 5.78
N VAL A 104 7.23 -4.56 4.77
CA VAL A 104 6.84 -5.44 3.65
C VAL A 104 8.09 -5.99 2.95
N THR A 105 9.08 -5.13 2.69
CA THR A 105 10.31 -5.55 2.00
C THR A 105 11.10 -6.57 2.82
N TYR A 106 11.16 -6.38 4.13
CA TYR A 106 11.83 -7.31 5.03
C TYR A 106 11.06 -8.63 5.21
N ALA A 107 9.73 -8.56 5.36
CA ALA A 107 8.80 -9.69 5.50
C ALA A 107 8.87 -10.65 4.30
N LEU A 108 8.83 -10.11 3.09
CA LEU A 108 8.84 -10.89 1.84
C LEU A 108 10.23 -11.27 1.35
N GLY A 109 11.28 -10.55 1.77
CA GLY A 109 12.65 -10.83 1.36
C GLY A 109 13.39 -11.75 2.33
N ALA A 110 13.68 -11.23 3.53
CA ALA A 110 14.66 -11.81 4.44
C ALA A 110 14.04 -12.67 5.55
N SER A 111 12.76 -12.49 5.87
CA SER A 111 12.10 -13.13 7.04
C SER A 111 11.04 -14.19 6.70
N GLY A 112 10.91 -14.55 5.42
CA GLY A 112 10.45 -15.88 5.03
C GLY A 112 8.99 -16.04 4.61
N LEU A 113 8.31 -14.97 4.16
CA LEU A 113 7.19 -15.14 3.24
C LEU A 113 7.75 -15.47 1.85
N ASP A 114 7.52 -16.70 1.40
CA ASP A 114 7.92 -17.18 0.08
C ASP A 114 6.85 -16.78 -0.94
N LEU A 115 6.75 -15.47 -1.16
CA LEU A 115 5.77 -14.84 -2.02
C LEU A 115 6.46 -14.01 -3.10
N PRO A 116 5.92 -13.97 -4.32
CA PRO A 116 6.41 -13.09 -5.38
C PRO A 116 6.44 -11.62 -4.95
N GLU A 117 7.41 -10.86 -5.49
CA GLU A 117 7.56 -9.42 -5.22
C GLU A 117 6.27 -8.62 -5.46
N GLU A 118 5.44 -9.07 -6.39
CA GLU A 118 4.15 -8.47 -6.74
C GLU A 118 3.20 -8.36 -5.55
N TYR A 119 3.20 -9.31 -4.62
CA TYR A 119 2.38 -9.26 -3.40
C TYR A 119 2.79 -8.07 -2.52
N GLY A 120 4.10 -7.84 -2.39
CA GLY A 120 4.63 -6.71 -1.64
C GLY A 120 4.36 -5.38 -2.33
N ALA A 121 4.47 -5.33 -3.66
CA ALA A 121 4.12 -4.15 -4.44
C ALA A 121 2.64 -3.76 -4.25
N CYS A 122 1.74 -4.74 -4.32
CA CYS A 122 0.31 -4.55 -4.11
C CYS A 122 -0.02 -4.08 -2.68
N ALA A 123 0.57 -4.71 -1.66
CA ALA A 123 0.37 -4.29 -0.27
C ALA A 123 0.85 -2.84 -0.04
N LYS A 124 2.01 -2.48 -0.59
CA LYS A 124 2.52 -1.10 -0.53
C LYS A 124 1.61 -0.11 -1.27
N ALA A 125 0.93 -0.52 -2.33
CA ALA A 125 -0.03 0.33 -3.05
C ALA A 125 -1.31 0.54 -2.23
N LEU A 126 -1.89 -0.54 -1.71
CA LEU A 126 -3.10 -0.50 -0.89
C LEU A 126 -2.91 0.30 0.41
N HIS A 127 -1.77 0.15 1.08
CA HIS A 127 -1.43 0.97 2.24
C HIS A 127 -1.33 2.47 1.89
N ARG A 128 -0.80 2.82 0.71
CA ARG A 128 -0.82 4.22 0.24
C ARG A 128 -2.25 4.70 0.00
N PHE A 129 -3.10 3.87 -0.61
CA PHE A 129 -4.51 4.22 -0.83
C PHE A 129 -5.23 4.45 0.49
N ARG A 130 -4.98 3.63 1.52
CA ARG A 130 -5.50 3.84 2.88
C ARG A 130 -5.05 5.18 3.45
N ASN A 131 -3.78 5.55 3.30
CA ASN A 131 -3.28 6.82 3.82
C ASN A 131 -3.83 8.03 3.07
N ALA A 132 -4.01 7.93 1.75
CA ALA A 132 -4.66 8.97 0.95
C ALA A 132 -6.12 9.16 1.34
N ALA A 133 -6.84 8.05 1.48
CA ALA A 133 -8.21 7.96 2.00
C ALA A 133 -8.38 8.69 3.34
N TYR A 134 -7.47 8.46 4.29
CA TYR A 134 -7.57 8.98 5.65
C TYR A 134 -7.15 10.47 5.77
N HIS A 135 -6.12 10.90 5.04
CA HIS A 135 -5.57 12.24 5.20
C HIS A 135 -6.14 13.29 4.25
N ARG A 136 -6.70 12.88 3.10
CA ARG A 136 -7.18 13.81 2.08
C ARG A 136 -8.69 13.75 1.85
N ASP A 137 -9.40 12.80 2.45
CA ASP A 137 -10.81 12.46 2.14
C ASP A 137 -11.07 12.21 0.63
N HIS A 138 -10.01 11.91 -0.13
CA HIS A 138 -10.07 11.54 -1.54
C HIS A 138 -10.32 10.02 -1.66
N LEU A 139 -11.40 9.56 -1.04
CA LEU A 139 -11.78 8.17 -1.18
C LEU A 139 -12.60 8.03 -2.44
N HIS A 140 -12.09 7.22 -3.36
CA HIS A 140 -12.74 6.89 -4.61
C HIS A 140 -13.70 5.72 -4.38
N PRO A 141 -15.00 5.97 -4.18
CA PRO A 141 -15.94 4.92 -3.77
C PRO A 141 -16.07 3.83 -4.82
N ASP A 142 -15.80 4.19 -6.08
CA ASP A 142 -15.84 3.35 -7.26
C ASP A 142 -14.79 2.24 -7.31
N ILE A 143 -13.69 2.35 -6.55
CA ILE A 143 -12.66 1.30 -6.45
C ILE A 143 -12.55 0.69 -5.06
N LEU A 144 -13.25 1.23 -4.06
CA LEU A 144 -13.05 0.87 -2.67
C LEU A 144 -13.39 -0.60 -2.39
N GLN A 145 -14.45 -1.12 -2.99
CA GLN A 145 -14.83 -2.53 -2.84
C GLN A 145 -13.79 -3.47 -3.46
N ALA A 146 -13.27 -3.09 -4.63
CA ALA A 146 -12.22 -3.84 -5.31
C ALA A 146 -10.93 -3.85 -4.49
N THR A 147 -10.48 -2.69 -3.99
CA THR A 147 -9.26 -2.61 -3.17
C THR A 147 -9.39 -3.35 -1.84
N ASN A 148 -10.56 -3.32 -1.18
CA ASN A 148 -10.83 -4.12 0.02
C ASN A 148 -10.72 -5.62 -0.26
N SER A 149 -11.35 -6.09 -1.33
CA SER A 149 -11.33 -7.52 -1.68
C SER A 149 -9.92 -8.01 -1.95
N ILE A 150 -9.11 -7.21 -2.65
CA ILE A 150 -7.70 -7.51 -2.91
C ILE A 150 -6.89 -7.50 -1.60
N TYR A 151 -7.12 -6.51 -0.73
CA TYR A 151 -6.35 -6.42 0.51
C TYR A 151 -6.68 -7.55 1.46
N PHE A 152 -7.96 -7.92 1.58
CA PHE A 152 -8.41 -9.08 2.34
C PHE A 152 -7.74 -10.38 1.85
N PHE A 153 -7.68 -10.58 0.53
CA PHE A 153 -6.95 -11.69 -0.07
C PHE A 153 -5.47 -11.69 0.31
N LEU A 154 -4.79 -10.55 0.19
CA LEU A 154 -3.37 -10.43 0.55
C LEU A 154 -3.13 -10.74 2.02
N CYS A 155 -3.96 -10.22 2.94
CA CYS A 155 -3.83 -10.50 4.36
C CYS A 155 -3.99 -12.00 4.67
N CYS A 156 -5.01 -12.66 4.09
CA CYS A 156 -5.18 -14.09 4.23
C CYS A 156 -4.00 -14.87 3.63
N THR A 157 -3.45 -14.41 2.50
CA THR A 157 -2.28 -15.03 1.86
C THR A 157 -1.02 -14.88 2.72
N PHE A 158 -0.81 -13.73 3.37
CA PHE A 158 0.31 -13.54 4.30
C PHE A 158 0.26 -14.52 5.46
N LEU A 159 -0.93 -14.76 6.04
CA LEU A 159 -1.11 -15.77 7.08
C LEU A 159 -0.86 -17.19 6.57
N LEU A 160 -1.34 -17.51 5.37
CA LEU A 160 -1.18 -18.85 4.79
C LEU A 160 0.29 -19.20 4.51
N HIS A 161 1.09 -18.22 4.10
CA HIS A 161 2.50 -18.39 3.76
C HIS A 161 3.46 -18.08 4.92
N GLU A 162 2.92 -17.87 6.13
CA GLU A 162 3.71 -17.56 7.32
C GLU A 162 4.56 -18.78 7.74
N LYS A 163 5.88 -18.75 7.47
CA LYS A 163 6.80 -19.86 7.79
C LYS A 163 7.39 -19.76 9.19
N TRP A 164 7.76 -18.55 9.61
CA TRP A 164 8.58 -18.33 10.81
C TRP A 164 7.79 -17.64 11.90
N VAL A 165 7.07 -18.45 12.66
CA VAL A 165 6.35 -18.02 13.87
C VAL A 165 6.96 -18.73 15.06
N MET A 166 7.13 -18.01 16.18
CA MET A 166 7.44 -18.68 17.44
C MET A 166 6.38 -19.75 17.71
N SER A 167 6.83 -21.00 17.79
CA SER A 167 5.94 -22.12 18.00
C SER A 167 5.37 -22.05 19.40
N GLU A 168 4.05 -21.87 19.49
CA GLU A 168 3.31 -21.81 20.74
C GLU A 168 2.14 -22.80 20.64
N ILE A 169 1.97 -23.62 21.68
CA ILE A 169 0.78 -24.45 21.90
C ILE A 169 0.05 -23.84 23.10
N GLY A 170 -1.19 -23.43 22.88
CA GLY A 170 -1.97 -22.69 23.86
C GLY A 170 -3.46 -23.03 23.79
N ILE A 171 -4.22 -22.44 24.70
CA ILE A 171 -5.69 -22.49 24.65
C ILE A 171 -6.13 -21.72 23.40
N ILE A 172 -7.00 -22.33 22.59
CA ILE A 172 -7.56 -21.68 21.40
C ILE A 172 -8.39 -20.47 21.86
N PRO A 173 -8.04 -19.24 21.43
CA PRO A 173 -8.77 -18.04 21.80
C PRO A 173 -10.24 -18.09 21.35
N SER A 174 -11.12 -17.40 22.09
CA SER A 174 -12.56 -17.47 21.85
C SER A 174 -12.96 -16.91 20.48
N GLY A 175 -12.35 -15.80 20.04
CA GLY A 175 -12.66 -15.21 18.74
C GLY A 175 -12.23 -16.11 17.59
N VAL A 176 -11.07 -16.78 17.71
CA VAL A 176 -10.62 -17.77 16.73
C VAL A 176 -11.60 -18.96 16.65
N ARG A 177 -12.11 -19.42 17.79
CA ARG A 177 -13.09 -20.51 17.85
C ARG A 177 -14.44 -20.11 17.26
N GLU A 178 -14.89 -18.89 17.51
CA GLU A 178 -16.13 -18.35 16.93
C GLU A 178 -16.05 -18.29 15.41
N ILE A 179 -14.93 -17.79 14.88
CA ILE A 179 -14.69 -17.70 13.42
C ILE A 179 -14.65 -19.08 12.78
N LEU A 180 -13.88 -20.01 13.35
CA LEU A 180 -13.72 -21.34 12.76
C LEU A 180 -14.96 -22.22 12.96
N GLY A 181 -15.71 -22.04 14.03
CA GLY A 181 -16.90 -22.85 14.34
C GLY A 181 -16.58 -24.35 14.32
N GLU A 182 -17.30 -25.10 13.48
CA GLU A 182 -17.12 -26.55 13.30
C GLU A 182 -15.79 -26.92 12.61
N ASP A 183 -15.18 -25.99 11.86
CA ASP A 183 -13.86 -26.18 11.22
C ASP A 183 -12.70 -26.06 12.23
N THR A 184 -12.97 -25.78 13.51
CA THR A 184 -11.92 -25.65 14.53
C THR A 184 -11.11 -26.94 14.62
N PRO A 185 -9.79 -26.91 14.33
CA PRO A 185 -8.98 -28.11 14.37
C PRO A 185 -8.98 -28.73 15.76
N GLN A 186 -9.22 -30.03 15.84
CA GLN A 186 -9.08 -30.77 17.09
C GLN A 186 -7.58 -30.96 17.36
N GLY A 187 -7.05 -30.25 18.36
CA GLY A 187 -5.66 -30.40 18.77
C GLY A 187 -5.35 -31.79 19.31
N THR A 188 -4.06 -32.13 19.38
CA THR A 188 -3.54 -33.37 19.97
C THR A 188 -3.45 -33.34 21.50
N GLY A 189 -3.77 -32.19 22.12
CA GLY A 189 -3.76 -31.96 23.57
C GLY A 189 -5.15 -32.02 24.23
N PRO A 190 -5.29 -31.56 25.49
CA PRO A 190 -6.59 -31.46 26.17
C PRO A 190 -7.61 -30.72 25.32
N LYS A 191 -8.89 -31.13 25.36
CA LYS A 191 -9.99 -30.56 24.57
C LYS A 191 -10.04 -29.03 24.72
N SER A 192 -9.40 -28.29 23.80
CA SER A 192 -9.37 -26.82 23.60
C SER A 192 -7.99 -26.23 23.31
N THR A 193 -6.93 -27.03 23.16
CA THR A 193 -5.60 -26.52 22.79
C THR A 193 -5.30 -26.70 21.30
N GLY A 194 -4.43 -25.84 20.75
CA GLY A 194 -3.97 -25.91 19.37
C GLY A 194 -2.60 -25.25 19.23
N SER A 195 -1.86 -25.59 18.15
CA SER A 195 -0.64 -24.86 17.80
C SER A 195 -0.99 -23.60 17.00
N VAL A 196 -0.25 -22.52 17.21
CA VAL A 196 -0.44 -21.27 16.46
C VAL A 196 -0.35 -21.49 14.95
N GLN A 197 0.63 -22.27 14.45
CA GLN A 197 0.78 -22.45 13.00
C GLN A 197 -0.43 -23.15 12.38
N MET A 198 -0.98 -24.17 13.06
CA MET A 198 -2.18 -24.87 12.60
C MET A 198 -3.39 -23.95 12.61
N LEU A 199 -3.59 -23.17 13.66
CA LEU A 199 -4.72 -22.24 13.77
C LEU A 199 -4.61 -21.09 12.76
N THR A 200 -3.43 -20.52 12.57
CA THR A 200 -3.19 -19.49 11.54
C THR A 200 -3.58 -19.98 10.16
N ARG A 201 -3.13 -21.19 9.79
CA ARG A 201 -3.47 -21.81 8.51
C ARG A 201 -4.97 -22.06 8.39
N ALA A 202 -5.60 -22.63 9.43
CA ALA A 202 -7.03 -22.90 9.44
C ALA A 202 -7.86 -21.62 9.29
N VAL A 203 -7.49 -20.53 9.97
CA VAL A 203 -8.15 -19.23 9.84
C VAL A 203 -8.02 -18.68 8.43
N ALA A 204 -6.81 -18.69 7.86
CA ALA A 204 -6.58 -18.21 6.51
C ALA A 204 -7.39 -19.00 5.47
N GLU A 205 -7.36 -20.34 5.55
CA GLU A 205 -8.10 -21.22 4.67
C GLU A 205 -9.61 -21.01 4.81
N HIS A 206 -10.13 -20.95 6.05
CA HIS A 206 -11.55 -20.72 6.32
C HIS A 206 -12.04 -19.37 5.76
N LEU A 207 -11.29 -18.29 6.00
CA LEU A 207 -11.66 -16.95 5.53
C LEU A 207 -11.62 -16.83 4.00
N LEU A 208 -10.75 -17.59 3.33
CA LEU A 208 -10.63 -17.64 1.87
C LEU A 208 -11.73 -18.48 1.20
N LYS A 209 -12.38 -19.43 1.88
CA LYS A 209 -13.40 -20.32 1.27
C LYS A 209 -14.52 -19.56 0.55
N ASP A 210 -14.98 -18.44 1.12
CA ASP A 210 -16.07 -17.64 0.55
C ASP A 210 -15.59 -16.42 -0.22
N LEU A 211 -14.28 -16.26 -0.42
CA LEU A 211 -13.74 -15.12 -1.14
C LEU A 211 -13.82 -15.39 -2.65
N ASN A 212 -14.84 -14.83 -3.29
CA ASN A 212 -14.90 -14.79 -4.74
C ASN A 212 -14.27 -13.49 -5.27
N LEU A 213 -12.99 -13.56 -5.61
CA LEU A 213 -12.28 -12.46 -6.29
C LEU A 213 -12.60 -12.50 -7.78
N ASP A 214 -13.64 -11.79 -8.20
CA ASP A 214 -13.94 -11.61 -9.63
C ASP A 214 -12.91 -10.69 -10.26
N VAL A 215 -11.96 -11.30 -10.99
CA VAL A 215 -10.89 -10.60 -11.70
C VAL A 215 -11.45 -9.55 -12.66
N GLN A 216 -12.53 -9.88 -13.38
CA GLN A 216 -13.08 -9.01 -14.41
C GLN A 216 -13.80 -7.83 -13.79
N GLU A 217 -14.52 -8.04 -12.69
CA GLU A 217 -15.14 -6.96 -11.92
C GLU A 217 -14.10 -6.00 -11.37
N VAL A 218 -13.06 -6.53 -10.71
CA VAL A 218 -11.96 -5.74 -10.16
C VAL A 218 -11.22 -4.96 -11.26
N ALA A 219 -10.81 -5.63 -12.32
CA ALA A 219 -10.11 -5.00 -13.44
C ALA A 219 -10.96 -3.91 -14.11
N SER A 220 -12.26 -4.14 -14.25
CA SER A 220 -13.20 -3.17 -14.81
C SER A 220 -13.38 -1.95 -13.90
N ALA A 221 -13.48 -2.14 -12.58
CA ALA A 221 -13.58 -1.05 -11.62
C ALA A 221 -12.31 -0.16 -11.65
N LEU A 222 -11.14 -0.78 -11.59
CA LEU A 222 -9.84 -0.08 -11.65
C LEU A 222 -9.65 0.66 -12.98
N SER A 223 -10.02 0.03 -14.10
CA SER A 223 -9.99 0.64 -15.45
C SER A 223 -10.90 1.87 -15.53
N ARG A 224 -12.17 1.72 -15.14
CA ARG A 224 -13.17 2.78 -15.19
C ARG A 224 -12.73 3.99 -14.36
N HIS A 225 -12.15 3.74 -13.20
CA HIS A 225 -11.64 4.78 -12.31
C HIS A 225 -10.54 5.61 -12.96
N LEU A 226 -9.50 4.97 -13.50
CA LEU A 226 -8.41 5.67 -14.17
C LEU A 226 -8.89 6.43 -15.40
N LEU A 227 -9.77 5.83 -16.20
CA LEU A 227 -10.32 6.48 -17.40
C LEU A 227 -11.18 7.70 -17.04
N GLY A 228 -11.95 7.61 -15.96
CA GLY A 228 -12.72 8.75 -15.44
C GLY A 228 -11.80 9.91 -15.05
N ARG A 229 -10.76 9.62 -14.28
CA ARG A 229 -9.76 10.64 -13.86
C ARG A 229 -8.98 11.23 -15.02
N LEU A 230 -8.52 10.39 -15.96
CA LEU A 230 -7.82 10.86 -17.16
C LEU A 230 -8.73 11.75 -18.02
N THR A 231 -10.01 11.42 -18.14
CA THR A 231 -10.97 12.23 -18.88
C THR A 231 -11.22 13.58 -18.21
N ALA A 232 -11.34 13.61 -16.87
CA ALA A 232 -11.45 14.85 -16.11
C ALA A 232 -10.19 15.72 -16.26
N LEU A 233 -9.01 15.12 -16.09
CA LEU A 233 -7.72 15.80 -16.29
C LEU A 233 -7.60 16.41 -17.70
N GLU A 234 -7.98 15.67 -18.74
CA GLU A 234 -7.95 16.19 -20.11
C GLU A 234 -8.91 17.38 -20.30
N ALA A 235 -10.08 17.35 -19.66
CA ALA A 235 -11.02 18.47 -19.69
C ALA A 235 -10.46 19.70 -18.97
N ASP A 236 -9.80 19.51 -17.81
CA ASP A 236 -9.16 20.59 -17.06
C ASP A 236 -8.01 21.21 -17.86
N LEU A 237 -7.15 20.38 -18.48
CA LEU A 237 -6.10 20.86 -19.37
C LEU A 237 -6.65 21.66 -20.55
N GLN A 238 -7.78 21.23 -21.13
CA GLN A 238 -8.45 21.94 -22.21
C GLN A 238 -9.00 23.30 -21.74
N LYS A 239 -9.56 23.36 -20.52
CA LYS A 239 -10.03 24.61 -19.92
C LYS A 239 -8.88 25.60 -19.73
N ILE A 240 -7.76 25.15 -19.15
CA ILE A 240 -6.54 25.96 -18.97
C ILE A 240 -6.01 26.46 -20.32
N GLU A 241 -6.03 25.62 -21.36
CA GLU A 241 -5.68 26.05 -22.72
C GLU A 241 -6.56 27.20 -23.19
N SER A 242 -7.88 27.03 -23.10
CA SER A 242 -8.83 28.01 -23.64
C SER A 242 -8.85 29.32 -22.87
N GLU A 243 -8.65 29.29 -21.55
CA GLU A 243 -8.83 30.45 -20.68
C GLU A 243 -7.53 31.19 -20.38
N THR A 244 -6.39 30.50 -20.31
CA THR A 244 -5.10 31.10 -19.91
C THR A 244 -4.07 31.15 -21.03
N PHE A 245 -4.01 30.11 -21.87
CA PHE A 245 -2.94 29.94 -22.87
C PHE A 245 -3.47 29.63 -24.27
N PRO A 246 -4.34 30.48 -24.85
CA PRO A 246 -5.05 30.16 -26.07
C PRO A 246 -4.09 29.90 -27.24
N GLY A 247 -4.18 28.70 -27.82
CA GLY A 247 -3.42 28.30 -29.00
C GLY A 247 -1.97 27.84 -28.75
N LEU A 248 -1.52 27.75 -27.49
CA LEU A 248 -0.16 27.28 -27.16
C LEU A 248 -0.04 25.75 -27.10
N GLY A 249 -1.15 25.02 -27.09
CA GLY A 249 -1.19 23.56 -27.18
C GLY A 249 -0.83 22.83 -25.86
N ARG A 250 -1.29 21.58 -25.77
CA ARG A 250 -1.23 20.75 -24.55
C ARG A 250 0.18 20.56 -23.98
N ASP A 251 1.19 20.33 -24.80
CA ASP A 251 2.56 20.10 -24.32
C ASP A 251 3.18 21.35 -23.68
N PHE A 252 2.82 22.54 -24.16
CA PHE A 252 3.24 23.78 -23.52
C PHE A 252 2.57 23.95 -22.15
N ILE A 253 1.27 23.65 -22.05
CA ILE A 253 0.52 23.73 -20.79
C ILE A 253 1.09 22.75 -19.77
N LEU A 254 1.33 21.49 -20.16
CA LEU A 254 1.96 20.50 -19.29
C LEU A 254 3.34 20.96 -18.81
N ARG A 255 4.10 21.67 -19.66
CA ARG A 255 5.39 22.25 -19.30
C ARG A 255 5.25 23.31 -18.21
N VAL A 256 4.30 24.22 -18.39
CA VAL A 256 3.98 25.29 -17.45
C VAL A 256 3.56 24.70 -16.10
N LEU A 257 2.61 23.77 -16.08
CA LEU A 257 2.06 23.17 -14.88
C LEU A 257 3.08 22.39 -14.04
N GLN A 258 3.99 21.66 -14.71
CA GLN A 258 4.99 20.82 -14.01
C GLN A 258 6.24 21.59 -13.57
N GLN A 259 6.47 22.81 -14.08
CA GLN A 259 7.67 23.58 -13.77
C GLN A 259 7.41 24.86 -12.98
N LEU A 260 6.19 25.37 -12.99
CA LEU A 260 5.88 26.55 -12.19
C LEU A 260 5.85 26.20 -10.70
N PRO A 261 6.55 27.00 -9.87
CA PRO A 261 6.56 26.79 -8.43
C PRO A 261 5.15 26.93 -7.84
N GLU A 262 4.91 26.24 -6.72
CA GLU A 262 3.64 26.31 -6.01
C GLU A 262 3.39 27.69 -5.38
N ASP A 263 4.48 28.37 -5.00
CA ASP A 263 4.42 29.72 -4.44
C ASP A 263 4.31 30.79 -5.52
N ARG A 264 3.22 31.55 -5.48
CA ARG A 264 2.96 32.67 -6.40
C ARG A 264 4.07 33.73 -6.40
N ARG A 265 4.70 33.96 -5.23
CA ARG A 265 5.86 34.86 -5.08
C ARG A 265 7.12 34.34 -5.80
N ALA A 266 7.24 33.02 -5.95
CA ALA A 266 8.32 32.40 -6.72
C ALA A 266 7.99 32.35 -8.23
N ALA A 267 6.71 32.41 -8.61
CA ALA A 267 6.27 32.48 -10.01
C ALA A 267 6.53 33.85 -10.67
N GLU A 268 6.76 34.90 -9.88
CA GLU A 268 7.22 36.22 -10.34
C GLU A 268 8.72 36.24 -10.74
N SER A 269 9.46 35.17 -10.43
CA SER A 269 10.85 34.99 -10.88
C SER A 269 10.88 34.68 -12.39
N GLU A 270 11.92 35.12 -13.09
CA GLU A 270 12.16 34.67 -14.47
C GLU A 270 12.14 33.13 -14.54
N PRO A 271 11.46 32.53 -15.54
CA PRO A 271 11.46 31.09 -15.71
C PRO A 271 12.92 30.61 -15.82
N PRO A 272 13.24 29.42 -15.29
CA PRO A 272 14.60 28.93 -15.30
C PRO A 272 15.14 28.86 -16.74
N ALA A 273 16.43 29.15 -16.94
CA ALA A 273 17.03 29.25 -18.27
C ALA A 273 16.84 27.99 -19.15
N ASN A 274 16.60 26.84 -18.54
CA ASN A 274 16.32 25.57 -19.20
C ASN A 274 14.82 25.23 -19.32
N PHE A 275 13.91 26.18 -19.10
CA PHE A 275 12.47 25.94 -19.06
C PHE A 275 11.96 25.20 -20.30
N LEU A 276 12.41 25.59 -21.50
CA LEU A 276 12.02 24.98 -22.78
C LEU A 276 12.72 23.65 -23.05
N THR A 277 13.92 23.43 -22.52
CA THR A 277 14.77 22.26 -22.82
C THR A 277 14.70 21.16 -21.77
N ARG A 278 14.17 21.46 -20.57
CA ARG A 278 14.01 20.48 -19.49
C ARG A 278 13.07 19.36 -19.91
N GLN A 279 13.49 18.11 -19.64
CA GLN A 279 12.62 16.95 -19.85
C GLN A 279 11.48 16.96 -18.84
N LEU A 280 10.28 16.69 -19.33
CA LEU A 280 9.06 16.63 -18.52
C LEU A 280 8.77 15.20 -18.10
N PRO A 281 8.46 14.94 -16.82
CA PRO A 281 7.97 13.63 -16.37
C PRO A 281 6.72 13.18 -17.12
N VAL A 282 5.79 14.12 -17.37
CA VAL A 282 4.53 13.86 -18.09
C VAL A 282 4.45 14.70 -19.35
N THR A 283 4.17 14.04 -20.47
CA THR A 283 3.95 14.65 -21.80
C THR A 283 2.59 14.20 -22.34
N SER A 284 2.13 14.77 -23.46
CA SER A 284 0.92 14.26 -24.13
C SER A 284 1.04 12.78 -24.49
N GLY A 285 2.23 12.32 -24.89
CA GLY A 285 2.50 10.89 -25.14
C GLY A 285 2.37 10.03 -23.88
N THR A 286 2.79 10.56 -22.72
CA THR A 286 2.62 9.90 -21.42
C THR A 286 1.13 9.72 -21.09
N LEU A 287 0.29 10.76 -21.30
CA LEU A 287 -1.16 10.67 -21.06
C LEU A 287 -1.83 9.63 -21.97
N THR A 288 -1.47 9.60 -23.26
CA THR A 288 -1.96 8.57 -24.21
C THR A 288 -1.55 7.16 -23.78
N SER A 289 -0.30 7.01 -23.31
CA SER A 289 0.19 5.74 -22.76
C SER A 289 -0.60 5.32 -21.52
N TRP A 290 -0.85 6.23 -20.58
CA TRP A 290 -1.66 5.96 -19.40
C TRP A 290 -3.09 5.53 -19.75
N ARG A 291 -3.73 6.19 -20.72
CA ARG A 291 -5.05 5.79 -21.21
C ARG A 291 -5.04 4.38 -21.76
N THR A 292 -4.06 4.07 -22.61
CA THR A 292 -3.90 2.73 -23.19
C THR A 292 -3.68 1.67 -22.11
N ARG A 293 -2.87 1.98 -21.08
CA ARG A 293 -2.64 1.10 -19.93
C ARG A 293 -3.93 0.90 -19.13
N ALA A 294 -4.69 1.96 -18.85
CA ALA A 294 -5.96 1.89 -18.13
C ALA A 294 -7.00 1.03 -18.87
N GLU A 295 -7.09 1.14 -20.20
CA GLU A 295 -7.94 0.28 -21.04
C GLU A 295 -7.46 -1.17 -21.01
N SER A 296 -6.14 -1.39 -21.03
CA SER A 296 -5.56 -2.74 -21.03
C SER A 296 -5.82 -3.53 -19.74
N LEU A 297 -6.13 -2.85 -18.61
CA LEU A 297 -6.45 -3.50 -17.35
C LEU A 297 -7.56 -4.53 -17.50
N GLN A 298 -8.59 -4.25 -18.31
CA GLN A 298 -9.73 -5.14 -18.54
C GLN A 298 -9.33 -6.48 -19.20
N ARG A 299 -8.15 -6.55 -19.81
CA ARG A 299 -7.64 -7.77 -20.47
C ARG A 299 -6.80 -8.64 -19.54
N THR A 300 -6.64 -8.23 -18.28
CA THR A 300 -5.84 -8.95 -17.30
C THR A 300 -6.62 -10.13 -16.75
N ASP A 301 -5.95 -11.25 -16.56
CA ASP A 301 -6.46 -12.50 -16.02
C ASP A 301 -6.12 -12.70 -14.53
N GLU A 302 -5.27 -11.84 -13.96
CA GLU A 302 -4.84 -11.89 -12.57
C GLU A 302 -5.09 -10.58 -11.82
N VAL A 303 -5.74 -10.69 -10.66
CA VAL A 303 -6.09 -9.56 -9.79
C VAL A 303 -4.89 -8.71 -9.40
N LEU A 304 -3.79 -9.34 -8.97
CA LEU A 304 -2.61 -8.61 -8.48
C LEU A 304 -1.89 -7.86 -9.61
N LYS A 305 -1.83 -8.46 -10.81
CA LYS A 305 -1.32 -7.78 -12.01
C LYS A 305 -2.16 -6.57 -12.36
N ALA A 306 -3.49 -6.67 -12.28
CA ALA A 306 -4.40 -5.56 -12.53
C ALA A 306 -4.17 -4.42 -11.52
N LEU A 307 -4.06 -4.74 -10.22
CA LEU A 307 -3.78 -3.75 -9.17
C LEU A 307 -2.42 -3.08 -9.34
N ARG A 308 -1.38 -3.85 -9.69
CA ARG A 308 -0.04 -3.32 -9.93
C ARG A 308 -0.04 -2.35 -11.12
N ALA A 309 -0.60 -2.79 -12.25
CA ALA A 309 -0.69 -1.96 -13.45
C ALA A 309 -1.54 -0.71 -13.22
N PHE A 310 -2.57 -0.79 -12.38
CA PHE A 310 -3.33 0.36 -11.91
C PHE A 310 -2.47 1.33 -11.09
N ALA A 311 -1.75 0.82 -10.08
CA ALA A 311 -0.91 1.64 -9.20
C ALA A 311 0.21 2.38 -9.94
N ASP A 312 0.78 1.76 -10.98
CA ASP A 312 1.81 2.38 -11.84
C ASP A 312 1.32 3.61 -12.63
N VAL A 313 0.01 3.74 -12.85
CA VAL A 313 -0.61 4.89 -13.51
C VAL A 313 -1.15 5.88 -12.48
N GLU A 314 -1.77 5.38 -11.42
CA GLU A 314 -2.39 6.16 -10.35
C GLU A 314 -1.41 7.14 -9.70
N GLU A 315 -0.22 6.67 -9.32
CA GLU A 315 0.75 7.47 -8.57
C GLU A 315 1.27 8.70 -9.33
N PRO A 316 1.75 8.58 -10.58
CA PRO A 316 2.15 9.76 -11.34
C PRO A 316 0.95 10.61 -11.78
N LEU A 317 -0.23 10.03 -11.98
CA LEU A 317 -1.46 10.78 -12.27
C LEU A 317 -1.84 11.70 -11.10
N THR A 318 -1.89 11.17 -9.88
CA THR A 318 -2.15 11.94 -8.65
C THR A 318 -1.12 13.07 -8.44
N THR A 319 0.11 12.88 -8.91
CA THR A 319 1.15 13.91 -8.82
C THR A 319 0.88 15.06 -9.80
N LEU A 320 0.38 14.78 -11.00
CA LEU A 320 0.04 15.78 -12.01
C LEU A 320 -1.28 16.51 -11.72
N GLU A 321 -2.27 15.83 -11.14
CA GLU A 321 -3.58 16.42 -10.84
C GLU A 321 -3.47 17.59 -9.84
N LYS A 322 -2.51 17.55 -8.91
CA LYS A 322 -2.31 18.62 -7.92
C LYS A 322 -2.06 20.00 -8.53
N PRO A 323 -1.02 20.21 -9.37
CA PRO A 323 -0.80 21.51 -10.00
C PRO A 323 -1.92 21.88 -10.99
N VAL A 324 -2.60 20.91 -11.62
CA VAL A 324 -3.76 21.18 -12.48
C VAL A 324 -4.92 21.74 -11.68
N ALA A 325 -5.33 21.05 -10.61
CA ALA A 325 -6.43 21.48 -9.75
C ALA A 325 -6.19 22.89 -9.20
N ARG A 326 -4.96 23.18 -8.76
CA ARG A 326 -4.57 24.52 -8.33
C ARG A 326 -4.80 25.57 -9.42
N PHE A 327 -4.39 25.29 -10.66
CA PHE A 327 -4.58 26.22 -11.77
C PHE A 327 -6.05 26.43 -12.11
N ILE A 328 -6.87 25.37 -12.03
CA ILE A 328 -8.31 25.46 -12.22
C ILE A 328 -8.95 26.35 -11.15
N ASP A 329 -8.58 26.16 -9.88
CA ASP A 329 -9.04 27.00 -8.77
C ASP A 329 -8.65 28.48 -8.99
N GLU A 330 -7.43 28.75 -9.47
CA GLU A 330 -6.97 30.11 -9.78
C GLU A 330 -7.77 30.76 -10.92
N ILE A 331 -8.09 29.99 -11.97
CA ILE A 331 -8.94 30.43 -13.07
C ILE A 331 -10.34 30.77 -12.55
N ASP A 332 -10.95 29.86 -11.78
CA ASP A 332 -12.30 30.04 -11.23
C ASP A 332 -12.38 31.26 -10.31
N MET A 333 -11.34 31.49 -9.50
CA MET A 333 -11.24 32.70 -8.68
C MET A 333 -11.17 33.98 -9.51
N GLU A 334 -10.42 34.00 -10.62
CA GLU A 334 -10.32 35.20 -11.47
C GLU A 334 -11.60 35.44 -12.26
N VAL A 335 -12.24 34.38 -12.76
CA VAL A 335 -13.56 34.46 -13.39
C VAL A 335 -14.59 35.03 -12.41
N GLN A 336 -14.62 34.53 -11.18
CA GLN A 336 -15.53 35.05 -10.15
C GLN A 336 -15.26 36.52 -9.82
N ARG A 337 -14.00 36.94 -9.70
CA ARG A 337 -13.65 38.35 -9.50
C ARG A 337 -14.13 39.24 -10.64
N GLU A 338 -14.00 38.78 -11.89
CA GLU A 338 -14.46 39.54 -13.04
C GLU A 338 -15.99 39.64 -13.08
N VAL A 339 -16.70 38.57 -12.68
CA VAL A 339 -18.16 38.60 -12.49
C VAL A 339 -18.55 39.60 -11.40
N ASP A 340 -17.89 39.57 -10.24
CA ASP A 340 -18.17 40.48 -9.13
C ASP A 340 -17.94 41.95 -9.52
N ARG A 341 -16.82 42.24 -10.21
CA ARG A 341 -16.55 43.57 -10.78
C ARG A 341 -17.67 44.04 -11.72
N ARG A 342 -18.19 43.16 -12.58
CA ARG A 342 -19.29 43.49 -13.51
C ARG A 342 -20.63 43.68 -12.81
N LEU A 343 -20.84 43.00 -11.68
CA LEU A 343 -22.03 43.14 -10.83
C LEU A 343 -21.92 44.30 -9.83
N GLY A 344 -20.78 45.01 -9.79
CA GLY A 344 -20.55 46.14 -8.90
C GLY A 344 -20.42 45.78 -7.42
N LYS A 345 -19.99 44.55 -7.12
CA LYS A 345 -19.64 44.09 -5.77
C LYS A 345 -18.14 44.16 -5.55
#